data_AF-A0A089LTS3-F1
#
_entry.id   AF-A0A089LTS3-F1
#
_cell.length_a   1.000
_cell.length_b   1.000
_cell.length_c   1.000
_cell.angle_alpha   90.00
_cell.angle_beta   90.00
_cell.angle_gamma   90.00
#
_symmetry.space_group_name_H-M   'P 1'
#
loop_
_entity.id
_entity.type
_entity.pdbx_description
1 polymer ?
#
loop_
_entity_poly.entity_id
_entity_poly.type
_entity_poly.pdbx_seq_one_letter_code
_entity_poly.pdbx_strand_id
1 'polypeptide(L)'
;MHNVASDKPKSRVDFTMLKILRLIHKMAGLAGALLIVFMAVTGLLLNHREWIGYNTGREMELQKLIFALHSGAVGGGAFRWLTDIAAICMIVLSVTGTWMWFRGAAAARRAKRRNRL
;
A
#
# COMPACT_ATOMS: atom_id res chain seq x y z
N MET A 1 18.99 -41.58 33.68
CA MET A 1 19.05 -40.11 33.80
C MET A 1 18.62 -39.52 32.47
N HIS A 2 17.42 -38.95 32.43
CA HIS A 2 16.72 -38.55 31.20
C HIS A 2 17.29 -37.22 30.68
N ASN A 3 17.79 -37.20 29.45
CA ASN A 3 18.31 -35.99 28.81
C ASN A 3 17.14 -35.09 28.42
N VAL A 4 16.86 -34.09 29.27
CA VAL A 4 15.88 -33.05 28.98
C VAL A 4 16.49 -32.13 27.92
N ALA A 5 16.21 -32.46 26.65
CA ALA A 5 16.41 -31.55 25.53
C ALA A 5 15.71 -30.23 25.87
N SER A 6 16.52 -29.22 26.14
CA SER A 6 16.08 -27.84 26.32
C SER A 6 15.64 -27.30 24.96
N ASP A 7 14.39 -27.58 24.59
CA ASP A 7 13.72 -26.87 23.50
C ASP A 7 13.55 -25.42 23.92
N LYS A 8 14.54 -24.59 23.56
CA LYS A 8 14.43 -23.15 23.74
C LYS A 8 13.30 -22.67 22.83
N PRO A 9 12.27 -21.97 23.34
CA PRO A 9 11.17 -21.51 22.51
C PRO A 9 11.71 -20.50 21.50
N LYS A 10 11.74 -20.92 20.23
CA LYS A 10 12.09 -20.07 19.09
C LYS A 10 11.21 -18.82 19.16
N SER A 11 11.84 -17.66 19.37
CA SER A 11 11.12 -16.39 19.54
C SER A 11 10.08 -16.25 18.43
N ARG A 12 8.84 -15.96 18.81
CA ARG A 12 7.57 -16.11 18.05
C ARG A 12 7.49 -15.42 16.66
N VAL A 13 8.58 -14.85 16.14
CA VAL A 13 8.76 -14.30 14.79
C VAL A 13 10.26 -14.31 14.46
N ASP A 14 10.67 -15.11 13.47
CA ASP A 14 12.09 -15.24 13.08
C ASP A 14 12.58 -14.02 12.28
N PHE A 15 13.89 -13.76 12.32
CA PHE A 15 14.53 -12.65 11.59
C PHE A 15 14.29 -12.71 10.07
N THR A 16 14.17 -13.92 9.52
CA THR A 16 13.80 -14.19 8.12
C THR A 16 12.39 -13.69 7.80
N MET A 17 11.43 -13.93 8.69
CA MET A 17 10.04 -13.48 8.56
C MET A 17 9.94 -11.96 8.58
N LEU A 18 10.72 -11.27 9.42
CA LEU A 18 10.77 -9.79 9.43
C LEU A 18 11.44 -9.20 8.17
N LYS A 19 12.38 -9.91 7.54
CA LYS A 19 12.98 -9.48 6.27
C LYS A 19 11.98 -9.61 5.13
N ILE A 20 11.30 -10.75 5.04
CA ILE A 20 10.25 -11.02 4.04
C ILE A 20 9.12 -9.99 4.19
N LEU A 21 8.64 -9.75 5.41
CA LEU A 21 7.58 -8.77 5.68
C LEU A 21 7.96 -7.36 5.20
N ARG A 22 9.20 -6.92 5.46
CA ARG A 22 9.70 -5.62 5.00
C ARG A 22 9.89 -5.56 3.48
N LEU A 23 10.32 -6.66 2.86
CA LEU A 23 10.48 -6.73 1.40
C LEU A 23 9.12 -6.66 0.69
N ILE A 24 8.14 -7.43 1.17
CA ILE A 24 6.76 -7.40 0.65
C ILE A 24 6.17 -6.00 0.83
N HIS A 25 6.31 -5.39 2.01
CA HIS A 25 5.82 -4.03 2.25
C HIS A 25 6.48 -3.00 1.31
N LYS A 26 7.81 -3.07 1.09
CA LYS A 26 8.51 -2.14 0.18
C LYS A 26 8.06 -2.32 -1.27
N MET A 27 7.92 -3.56 -1.74
CA MET A 27 7.53 -3.86 -3.12
C MET A 27 6.05 -3.54 -3.37
N ALA A 28 5.17 -3.95 -2.46
CA ALA A 28 3.74 -3.63 -2.52
C ALA A 28 3.50 -2.12 -2.37
N GLY A 29 4.29 -1.43 -1.56
CA GLY A 29 4.24 0.03 -1.43
C GLY A 29 4.69 0.76 -2.68
N LEU A 30 5.74 0.30 -3.36
CA LEU A 30 6.14 0.87 -4.64
C LEU A 30 5.07 0.69 -5.72
N ALA A 31 4.53 -0.53 -5.85
CA ALA A 31 3.44 -0.82 -6.78
C ALA A 31 2.20 0.02 -6.46
N GLY A 32 1.86 0.12 -5.17
CA GLY A 32 0.76 0.95 -4.69
C GLY A 32 0.95 2.44 -4.97
N ALA A 33 2.15 2.98 -4.74
CA ALA A 33 2.45 4.38 -4.98
C ALA A 33 2.27 4.75 -6.46
N LEU A 34 2.71 3.88 -7.38
CA LEU A 34 2.48 4.07 -8.82
C LEU A 34 0.99 4.12 -9.16
N LEU A 35 0.20 3.22 -8.56
CA LEU A 35 -1.25 3.19 -8.74
C LEU A 35 -1.92 4.45 -8.19
N ILE A 36 -1.52 4.93 -7.01
CA ILE A 36 -2.04 6.19 -6.45
C ILE A 36 -1.71 7.37 -7.35
N VAL A 37 -0.49 7.46 -7.87
CA VAL A 37 -0.10 8.55 -8.78
C VAL A 37 -0.97 8.53 -10.03
N PHE A 38 -1.20 7.36 -10.62
CA PHE A 38 -2.11 7.22 -11.76
C PHE A 38 -3.55 7.66 -11.43
N MET A 39 -4.10 7.21 -10.29
CA MET A 39 -5.45 7.58 -9.84
C MET A 39 -5.56 9.07 -9.50
N ALA A 40 -4.51 9.66 -8.93
CA ALA A 40 -4.43 11.09 -8.63
C ALA A 40 -4.39 11.92 -9.90
N VAL A 41 -3.60 11.52 -10.90
CA VAL A 41 -3.53 12.22 -12.20
C VAL A 41 -4.89 12.17 -12.91
N THR A 42 -5.50 11.00 -13.02
CA THR A 42 -6.84 10.85 -13.64
C THR A 42 -7.93 11.61 -12.87
N GLY A 43 -7.90 11.60 -11.54
CA GLY A 43 -8.84 12.37 -10.70
C GLY A 43 -8.66 13.89 -10.79
N LEU A 44 -7.40 14.37 -10.80
CA LEU A 44 -7.08 15.79 -10.99
C LEU A 44 -7.53 16.28 -12.37
N LEU A 45 -7.31 15.47 -13.41
CA LEU A 45 -7.80 15.76 -14.75
C LEU A 45 -9.33 15.90 -14.77
N LEU A 46 -10.06 15.06 -14.04
CA LEU A 46 -11.53 15.18 -13.93
C LEU A 46 -11.98 16.42 -13.17
N ASN A 47 -11.27 16.78 -12.09
CA ASN A 47 -11.63 17.91 -11.24
C ASN A 47 -11.34 19.25 -11.90
N HIS A 48 -10.22 19.36 -12.62
CA HIS A 48 -9.83 20.55 -13.37
C HIS A 48 -10.21 20.42 -14.85
N ARG A 49 -11.51 20.19 -15.09
CA ARG A 49 -12.06 19.93 -16.43
C ARG A 49 -11.87 21.11 -17.40
N GLU A 50 -11.55 22.30 -16.89
CA GLU A 50 -11.14 23.47 -17.69
C GLU A 50 -9.81 23.28 -18.45
N TRP A 51 -8.87 22.49 -17.95
CA TRP A 51 -7.57 22.26 -18.62
C TRP A 51 -7.69 21.37 -19.86
N ILE A 52 -8.79 20.64 -19.97
CA ILE A 52 -9.01 19.63 -21.01
C ILE A 52 -9.83 20.16 -22.19
N GLY A 53 -10.24 21.43 -22.18
CA GLY A 53 -11.13 21.99 -23.20
C GLY A 53 -12.55 21.41 -23.10
N TYR A 54 -13.55 22.21 -23.50
CA TYR A 54 -14.97 21.85 -23.43
C TYR A 54 -15.66 21.91 -24.81
N ASN A 55 -14.90 21.93 -25.91
CA ASN A 55 -15.45 22.42 -27.18
C ASN A 55 -15.32 21.48 -28.38
N THR A 56 -14.94 20.22 -28.16
CA THR A 56 -14.93 19.20 -29.24
C THR A 56 -15.59 17.90 -28.78
N GLY A 57 -16.40 17.26 -29.63
CA GLY A 57 -17.08 15.99 -29.30
C GLY A 57 -16.16 14.86 -28.80
N ARG A 58 -14.88 14.86 -29.21
CA ARG A 58 -13.85 13.94 -28.73
C ARG A 58 -13.45 14.14 -27.25
N GLU A 59 -13.52 15.35 -26.73
CA GLU A 59 -13.13 15.66 -25.34
C GLU A 59 -14.15 15.10 -24.34
N MET A 60 -15.43 15.06 -24.74
CA MET A 60 -16.50 14.42 -23.97
C MET A 60 -16.30 12.90 -23.85
N GLU A 61 -15.78 12.24 -24.89
CA GLU A 61 -15.43 10.81 -24.83
C GLU A 61 -14.19 10.56 -23.97
N LEU A 62 -13.16 11.40 -24.09
CA LEU A 62 -11.97 11.35 -23.25
C LEU A 62 -12.31 11.50 -21.75
N GLN A 63 -13.19 12.42 -21.39
CA GLN A 63 -13.63 12.58 -20.00
C GLN A 63 -14.44 11.40 -19.50
N LYS A 64 -15.34 10.85 -20.33
CA LYS A 64 -16.07 9.62 -20.00
C LYS A 64 -15.11 8.46 -19.79
N LEU A 65 -14.08 8.35 -20.64
CA LEU A 65 -13.03 7.34 -20.52
C LEU A 65 -12.21 7.53 -19.24
N ILE A 66 -11.74 8.74 -18.94
CA ILE A 66 -10.98 9.05 -17.73
C ILE A 66 -11.83 8.80 -16.48
N PHE A 67 -13.10 9.20 -16.50
CA PHE A 67 -14.05 8.92 -15.42
C PHE A 67 -14.25 7.42 -15.23
N ALA A 68 -14.39 6.67 -16.31
CA ALA A 68 -14.52 5.23 -16.26
C ALA A 68 -13.21 4.54 -15.81
N LEU A 69 -12.04 5.08 -16.14
CA LEU A 69 -10.74 4.61 -15.62
C LEU A 69 -10.62 4.87 -14.12
N HIS A 70 -11.02 6.05 -13.67
CA HIS A 70 -10.96 6.47 -12.27
C HIS A 70 -11.96 5.72 -11.38
N SER A 71 -13.18 5.47 -11.88
CA SER A 71 -14.23 4.76 -11.12
C SER A 71 -14.12 3.24 -11.20
N GLY A 72 -13.16 2.71 -11.97
CA GLY A 72 -13.04 1.29 -12.27
C GLY A 72 -14.13 0.75 -13.20
N ALA A 73 -14.91 1.62 -13.85
CA ALA A 73 -15.98 1.24 -14.77
C ALA A 73 -15.49 0.91 -16.20
N VAL A 74 -14.21 1.14 -16.52
CA VAL A 74 -13.70 1.07 -17.91
C VAL A 74 -13.75 -0.31 -18.59
N GLY A 75 -13.98 -1.40 -17.86
CA GLY A 75 -13.90 -2.76 -18.43
C GLY A 75 -14.96 -3.73 -17.91
N GLY A 76 -16.07 -3.24 -17.35
CA GLY A 76 -17.06 -4.09 -16.66
C GLY A 76 -16.56 -4.59 -15.30
N GLY A 77 -17.08 -5.74 -14.84
CA GLY A 77 -16.86 -6.22 -13.47
C GLY A 77 -15.38 -6.44 -13.09
N ALA A 78 -14.53 -6.89 -14.02
CA ALA A 78 -13.14 -7.21 -13.73
C ALA A 78 -12.31 -6.00 -13.26
N PHE A 79 -12.51 -4.83 -13.88
CA PHE A 79 -11.78 -3.61 -13.53
C PHE A 79 -12.26 -3.01 -12.20
N ARG A 80 -13.55 -3.19 -11.87
CA ARG A 80 -14.13 -2.84 -10.57
C ARG A 80 -13.47 -3.62 -9.42
N TRP A 81 -13.31 -4.93 -9.60
CA TRP A 81 -12.62 -5.76 -8.61
C TRP A 81 -11.15 -5.36 -8.44
N LEU A 82 -10.47 -4.97 -9.53
CA LEU A 82 -9.08 -4.49 -9.46
C LEU A 82 -8.95 -3.23 -8.59
N THR A 83 -9.83 -2.24 -8.77
CA THR A 83 -9.81 -1.02 -7.95
C THR A 83 -10.14 -1.30 -6.48
N ASP A 84 -11.10 -2.18 -6.21
CA ASP A 84 -11.48 -2.56 -4.84
C ASP A 84 -10.36 -3.34 -4.14
N ILE A 85 -9.71 -4.27 -4.85
CA ILE A 85 -8.53 -4.98 -4.34
C ILE A 85 -7.38 -4.01 -4.08
N ALA A 86 -7.14 -3.04 -4.97
CA ALA A 86 -6.12 -2.01 -4.76
C ALA A 86 -6.40 -1.18 -3.49
N ALA A 87 -7.66 -0.83 -3.22
CA ALA A 87 -8.06 -0.13 -2.00
C ALA A 87 -7.83 -0.99 -0.74
N ILE A 88 -8.20 -2.27 -0.77
CA ILE A 88 -7.95 -3.20 0.35
C ILE A 88 -6.44 -3.35 0.60
N CYS A 89 -5.65 -3.54 -0.47
CA CYS A 89 -4.19 -3.59 -0.40
C CYS A 89 -3.62 -2.32 0.23
N MET A 90 -4.16 -1.14 -0.08
CA MET A 90 -3.74 0.12 0.52
C MET A 90 -4.03 0.21 2.01
N ILE A 91 -5.20 -0.25 2.44
CA ILE A 91 -5.55 -0.31 3.86
C ILE A 91 -4.55 -1.22 4.60
N VAL A 92 -4.31 -2.43 4.08
CA VAL A 92 -3.37 -3.38 4.68
C VAL A 92 -1.95 -2.81 4.72
N LEU A 93 -1.52 -2.16 3.64
CA LEU A 93 -0.19 -1.56 3.57
C LEU A 93 -0.05 -0.39 4.57
N SER A 94 -1.06 0.45 4.70
CA SER A 94 -1.09 1.56 5.65
C SER A 94 -1.06 1.07 7.11
N VAL A 95 -1.86 0.04 7.43
CA VAL A 95 -1.88 -0.58 8.76
C VAL A 95 -0.53 -1.23 9.08
N THR A 96 0.04 -1.99 8.15
CA THR A 96 1.34 -2.67 8.36
C THR A 96 2.50 -1.69 8.48
N GLY A 97 2.51 -0.61 7.68
CA GLY A 97 3.52 0.45 7.77
C GLY A 97 3.46 1.20 9.09
N THR A 98 2.25 1.63 9.48
CA THR A 98 2.00 2.30 10.76
C THR A 98 2.42 1.41 11.95
N TRP A 99 2.05 0.13 11.93
CA TRP A 99 2.43 -0.82 12.97
C TRP A 99 3.96 -1.04 13.05
N MET A 100 4.64 -1.17 11.91
CA MET A 100 6.10 -1.30 11.88
C MET A 100 6.80 -0.05 12.41
N TRP A 101 6.27 1.14 12.12
CA TRP A 101 6.81 2.39 12.66
C TRP A 101 6.68 2.45 14.19
N PHE A 102 5.53 2.09 14.75
CA PHE A 102 5.36 2.05 16.22
C PHE A 102 6.23 0.99 16.88
N ARG A 103 6.37 -0.20 16.29
CA ARG A 103 7.25 -1.26 16.82
C ARG A 103 8.73 -0.89 16.73
N GLY A 104 9.16 -0.30 15.61
CA GLY A 104 10.52 0.19 15.42
C GLY A 104 10.84 1.36 16.36
N ALA A 105 9.92 2.31 16.51
CA ALA A 105 10.06 3.44 17.43
C ALA A 105 10.14 2.98 18.89
N ALA A 106 9.32 2.00 19.30
CA ALA A 106 9.38 1.42 20.65
C ALA A 106 10.70 0.65 20.90
N ALA A 107 11.20 -0.08 19.90
CA ALA A 107 12.49 -0.78 19.98
C ALA A 107 13.68 0.19 20.05
N ALA A 108 13.66 1.27 19.25
CA ALA A 108 14.69 2.31 19.26
C ALA A 108 14.75 3.08 20.60
N ARG A 109 13.59 3.37 21.21
CA ARG A 109 13.50 3.99 22.54
C ARG A 109 14.12 3.09 23.64
N ARG A 110 13.90 1.78 23.60
CA ARG A 110 14.48 0.82 24.55
C ARG A 110 16.00 0.70 24.40
N ALA A 111 16.52 0.67 23.17
CA ALA A 111 17.97 0.63 22.92
C ALA A 111 18.69 1.88 23.45
N LYS A 112 18.11 3.06 23.28
CA LYS A 112 18.67 4.33 23.78
C LYS A 112 18.67 4.43 25.31
N ARG A 113 17.72 3.77 25.98
CA ARG A 113 17.62 3.71 27.45
C ARG A 113 18.65 2.76 28.08
N ARG A 114 19.02 1.69 27.36
CA ARG A 114 20.06 0.72 27.78
C ARG A 114 21.49 1.27 27.68
N ASN A 115 21.78 2.14 26.70
CA ASN A 115 23.10 2.79 26.57
C ASN A 115 23.28 4.03 27.47
N ARG A 116 22.30 4.34 28.34
CA ARG A 116 22.38 5.45 29.31
C ARG A 116 22.53 4.96 30.75
N LEU A 117 22.64 3.66 30.97
CA LEU A 117 22.97 2.98 32.22
C LEU A 117 24.34 2.34 32.05
#